data_AF-A0A0Q8JFA6-F1
#
_entry.id   AF-A0A0Q8JFA6-F1
#
_cell.length_a   1.000
_cell.length_b   1.000
_cell.length_c   1.000
_cell.angle_alpha   90.00
_cell.angle_beta   90.00
_cell.angle_gamma   90.00
#
_symmetry.space_group_name_H-M   'P 1'
#
loop_
_entity.id
_entity.type
_entity.pdbx_description
1 polymer ?
#
loop_
_entity_poly.entity_id
_entity_poly.type
_entity_poly.pdbx_seq_one_letter_code
_entity_poly.pdbx_strand_id
1 'polypeptide(L)'
;MAKIGQNNTNPDLAQTEELAKDLARQIEAKKDHEKVEYVAVVYKDGDELKTTQLFSKGSYNSAPLSDAIAVAGGKDKVLAVVHNHTQKNVDMQFDKSTAQAMEQLPSSRPHDKNNPADWDAAQTAFGDRTDVAYYLLDPKDKLRRYDYADREHWIDEVRPANAFEAGRGGKNYHPAPEMDMQPSQKPAAPSTTPAPTPGSADAAPSLSDPRAVRLHDQSNAAVAQMEAGLGVAWNGNSERVAACVGRLAYQHGFDDIVAVAPNRATADHAAGELICVQGRSTSPDPYANRAVVATAEAMATPVEESQRLTQSLQNEIARQSPAEPSQQASMSR
;
A
#
# COMPACT_ATOMS: atom_id res chain seq x y z
N MET A 1 -15.71 11.59 -32.15
CA MET A 1 -14.84 11.61 -30.95
C MET A 1 -14.81 10.19 -30.41
N ALA A 2 -13.62 9.60 -30.26
CA ALA A 2 -13.48 8.33 -29.55
C ALA A 2 -14.05 8.51 -28.14
N LYS A 3 -14.82 7.55 -27.64
CA LYS A 3 -15.37 7.63 -26.29
C LYS A 3 -14.26 7.25 -25.31
N ILE A 4 -13.56 8.28 -24.80
CA ILE A 4 -12.55 8.14 -23.76
C ILE A 4 -13.15 7.33 -22.61
N GLY A 5 -12.41 6.34 -22.11
CA GLY A 5 -12.84 5.45 -21.05
C GLY A 5 -13.65 4.23 -21.52
N GLN A 6 -13.88 4.06 -22.83
CA GLN A 6 -14.64 2.92 -23.39
C GLN A 6 -13.82 2.01 -24.29
N ASN A 7 -12.56 2.35 -24.54
CA ASN A 7 -11.66 1.56 -25.38
C ASN A 7 -10.93 0.46 -24.59
N ASN A 8 -11.15 0.38 -23.26
CA ASN A 8 -10.55 -0.66 -22.43
C ASN A 8 -11.24 -2.02 -22.68
N THR A 9 -10.45 -3.02 -23.11
CA THR A 9 -10.95 -4.36 -23.44
C THR A 9 -10.88 -5.37 -22.29
N ASN A 10 -10.54 -4.93 -21.07
CA ASN A 10 -10.51 -5.80 -19.89
C ASN A 10 -11.91 -6.30 -19.53
N PRO A 11 -12.19 -7.62 -19.60
CA PRO A 11 -13.51 -8.17 -19.26
C PRO A 11 -13.81 -8.06 -17.75
N ASP A 12 -12.77 -7.96 -16.92
CA ASP A 12 -12.84 -7.93 -15.46
C ASP A 12 -12.65 -6.50 -14.91
N LEU A 13 -12.92 -5.47 -15.73
CA LEU A 13 -12.60 -4.06 -15.42
C LEU A 13 -13.18 -3.58 -14.09
N ALA A 14 -14.42 -3.94 -13.77
CA ALA A 14 -15.05 -3.52 -12.51
C ALA A 14 -14.37 -4.14 -11.27
N GLN A 15 -13.93 -5.39 -11.35
CA GLN A 15 -13.23 -6.05 -10.24
C GLN A 15 -11.79 -5.52 -10.14
N THR A 16 -11.16 -5.29 -11.29
CA THR A 16 -9.84 -4.65 -11.38
C THR A 16 -9.85 -3.26 -10.73
N GLU A 17 -10.92 -2.50 -10.96
CA GLU A 17 -11.12 -1.16 -10.39
C GLU A 17 -11.24 -1.19 -8.86
N GLU A 18 -11.97 -2.14 -8.28
CA GLU A 18 -12.09 -2.25 -6.82
C GLU A 18 -10.75 -2.62 -6.16
N LEU A 19 -9.97 -3.50 -6.78
CA LEU A 19 -8.60 -3.80 -6.33
C LEU A 19 -7.67 -2.60 -6.49
N ALA A 20 -7.83 -1.81 -7.55
CA ALA A 20 -7.06 -0.60 -7.74
C ALA A 20 -7.38 0.49 -6.70
N LYS A 21 -8.66 0.67 -6.34
CA LYS A 21 -9.07 1.54 -5.23
C LYS A 21 -8.47 1.07 -3.90
N ASP A 22 -8.42 -0.23 -3.66
CA ASP A 22 -7.78 -0.75 -2.44
C ASP A 22 -6.28 -0.45 -2.40
N LEU A 23 -5.56 -0.67 -3.50
CA LEU A 23 -4.15 -0.31 -3.61
C LEU A 23 -3.93 1.20 -3.45
N ALA A 24 -4.80 2.05 -4.02
CA ALA A 24 -4.72 3.50 -3.84
C ALA A 24 -4.88 3.89 -2.36
N ARG A 25 -5.83 3.29 -1.64
CA ARG A 25 -5.99 3.48 -0.18
C ARG A 25 -4.77 2.99 0.59
N GLN A 26 -4.12 1.90 0.16
CA GLN A 26 -2.87 1.44 0.77
C GLN A 26 -1.70 2.42 0.54
N ILE A 27 -1.68 3.11 -0.60
CA ILE A 27 -0.70 4.17 -0.89
C ILE A 27 -0.99 5.40 -0.03
N GLU A 28 -2.23 5.91 0.00
CA GLU A 28 -2.67 7.02 0.85
C GLU A 28 -2.34 6.78 2.33
N ALA A 29 -2.46 5.54 2.80
CA ALA A 29 -2.10 5.15 4.16
C ALA A 29 -0.58 5.21 4.47
N LYS A 30 0.29 5.35 3.47
CA LYS A 30 1.73 5.54 3.71
C LYS A 30 2.00 6.95 4.19
N LYS A 31 2.66 7.09 5.34
CA LYS A 31 2.94 8.42 5.95
C LYS A 31 3.75 9.36 5.07
N ASP A 32 4.45 8.81 4.09
CA ASP A 32 5.36 9.49 3.18
C ASP A 32 4.87 9.48 1.73
N HIS A 33 3.63 9.08 1.42
CA HIS A 33 3.12 9.10 0.03
C HIS A 33 3.17 10.50 -0.60
N GLU A 34 3.06 11.57 0.20
CA GLU A 34 3.27 12.95 -0.27
C GLU A 34 4.72 13.23 -0.73
N LYS A 35 5.68 12.38 -0.38
CA LYS A 35 7.13 12.55 -0.60
C LYS A 35 7.78 11.38 -1.33
N VAL A 36 7.07 10.27 -1.46
CA VAL A 36 7.55 8.99 -1.97
C VAL A 36 6.49 8.43 -2.91
N GLU A 37 6.95 8.08 -4.11
CA GLU A 37 6.15 7.43 -5.12
C GLU A 37 6.13 5.92 -4.86
N TYR A 38 4.93 5.36 -4.90
CA TYR A 38 4.64 3.94 -4.77
C TYR A 38 3.98 3.43 -6.04
N VAL A 39 4.25 2.17 -6.37
CA VAL A 39 3.58 1.48 -7.48
C VAL A 39 3.19 0.07 -7.07
N ALA A 40 2.03 -0.38 -7.53
CA ALA A 40 1.59 -1.76 -7.49
C ALA A 40 0.79 -2.09 -8.74
N VAL A 41 0.55 -3.38 -8.98
CA VAL A 41 -0.25 -3.83 -10.12
C VAL A 41 -1.36 -4.77 -9.67
N VAL A 42 -2.49 -4.68 -10.38
CA VAL A 42 -3.51 -5.73 -10.41
C VAL A 42 -3.21 -6.63 -11.59
N TYR A 43 -3.16 -7.94 -11.36
CA TYR A 43 -2.81 -8.92 -12.39
C TYR A 43 -3.70 -10.15 -12.32
N LYS A 44 -3.79 -10.86 -13.43
CA LYS A 44 -4.57 -12.10 -13.56
C LYS A 44 -3.66 -13.32 -13.42
N ASP A 45 -3.99 -14.18 -12.48
CA ASP A 45 -3.30 -15.45 -12.24
C ASP A 45 -4.28 -16.61 -12.39
N GLY A 46 -4.27 -17.22 -13.57
CA GLY A 46 -5.35 -18.13 -13.98
C GLY A 46 -6.66 -17.36 -14.14
N ASP A 47 -7.69 -17.75 -13.39
CA ASP A 47 -9.00 -17.08 -13.38
C ASP A 47 -9.15 -16.07 -12.22
N GLU A 48 -8.13 -15.92 -11.37
CA GLU A 48 -8.18 -15.05 -10.20
C GLU A 48 -7.47 -13.72 -10.45
N LEU A 49 -8.05 -12.62 -9.96
CA LEU A 49 -7.38 -11.33 -9.89
C LEU A 49 -6.61 -11.21 -8.58
N LYS A 50 -5.35 -10.79 -8.67
CA LYS A 50 -4.45 -10.60 -7.53
C LYS A 50 -3.81 -9.22 -7.61
N THR A 51 -3.28 -8.77 -6.49
CA THR A 51 -2.49 -7.54 -6.38
C THR A 51 -1.07 -7.88 -5.95
N THR A 52 -0.13 -7.04 -6.33
CA THR A 52 1.20 -7.07 -5.72
C THR A 52 1.21 -6.25 -4.43
N GLN A 53 2.27 -6.39 -3.64
CA GLN A 53 2.64 -5.39 -2.64
C GLN A 53 2.97 -4.05 -3.30
N LEU A 54 3.03 -2.98 -2.49
CA LEU A 54 3.53 -1.68 -2.94
C LEU A 54 5.06 -1.70 -3.04
N PHE A 55 5.57 -1.19 -4.15
CA PHE A 55 7.00 -1.01 -4.38
C PHE A 55 7.35 0.47 -4.42
N SER A 56 8.55 0.82 -3.93
CA SER A 56 9.08 2.17 -4.02
C SER A 56 10.60 2.15 -4.04
N LYS A 57 11.21 3.19 -4.61
CA LYS A 57 12.65 3.50 -4.49
C LYS A 57 12.95 4.51 -3.38
N GLY A 58 11.94 4.96 -2.63
CA GLY A 58 12.05 6.11 -1.74
C GLY A 58 12.23 7.45 -2.48
N SER A 59 11.96 7.47 -3.78
CA SER A 59 12.01 8.69 -4.61
C SER A 59 10.63 9.31 -4.74
N TYR A 60 10.58 10.62 -4.96
CA TYR A 60 9.33 11.38 -5.10
C TYR A 60 8.77 11.41 -6.54
N ASN A 61 9.53 10.89 -7.49
CA ASN A 61 9.28 11.00 -8.93
C ASN A 61 9.66 9.71 -9.71
N SER A 62 9.82 8.59 -9.00
CA SER A 62 10.05 7.29 -9.61
C SER A 62 9.73 6.15 -8.66
N ALA A 63 8.92 5.20 -9.11
CA ALA A 63 8.75 3.88 -8.49
C ALA A 63 9.12 2.74 -9.46
N PRO A 64 9.48 1.53 -8.96
CA PRO A 64 10.01 0.47 -9.80
C PRO A 64 8.90 -0.43 -10.37
N LEU A 65 8.18 0.05 -11.39
CA LEU A 65 7.10 -0.71 -12.05
C LEU A 65 7.57 -2.10 -12.55
N SER A 66 8.83 -2.22 -12.97
CA SER A 66 9.44 -3.50 -13.39
C SER A 66 9.34 -4.58 -12.32
N ASP A 67 9.48 -4.21 -11.05
CA ASP A 67 9.52 -5.15 -9.94
C ASP A 67 8.12 -5.69 -9.63
N ALA A 68 7.11 -4.80 -9.69
CA ALA A 68 5.71 -5.18 -9.60
C ALA A 68 5.30 -6.11 -10.76
N ILE A 69 5.72 -5.81 -11.99
CA ILE A 69 5.48 -6.67 -13.17
C ILE A 69 6.14 -8.04 -13.00
N ALA A 70 7.36 -8.09 -12.44
CA ALA A 70 8.08 -9.34 -12.21
C ALA A 70 7.33 -10.22 -11.19
N VAL A 71 6.84 -9.65 -10.08
CA VAL A 71 6.05 -10.38 -9.07
C VAL A 71 4.70 -10.84 -9.63
N ALA A 72 4.07 -10.06 -10.50
CA ALA A 72 2.85 -10.47 -11.21
C ALA A 72 3.06 -11.68 -12.15
N GLY A 73 4.31 -12.12 -12.36
CA GLY A 73 4.64 -13.22 -13.26
C GLY A 73 4.70 -12.81 -14.73
N GLY A 74 4.91 -11.51 -15.00
CA GLY A 74 5.10 -10.97 -16.34
C GLY A 74 4.03 -9.95 -16.76
N LYS A 75 4.44 -9.09 -17.70
CA LYS A 75 3.63 -7.96 -18.20
C LYS A 75 2.28 -8.36 -18.77
N ASP A 76 2.17 -9.55 -19.37
CA ASP A 76 0.95 -10.01 -20.06
C ASP A 76 -0.19 -10.32 -19.09
N LYS A 77 0.12 -10.50 -17.79
CA LYS A 77 -0.87 -10.73 -16.74
C LYS A 77 -1.45 -9.44 -16.13
N VAL A 78 -0.73 -8.33 -16.27
CA VAL A 78 -1.11 -7.05 -15.62
C VAL A 78 -2.33 -6.46 -16.31
N LEU A 79 -3.33 -6.05 -15.53
CA LEU A 79 -4.57 -5.41 -15.99
C LEU A 79 -4.71 -3.98 -15.47
N ALA A 80 -4.05 -3.66 -14.36
CA ALA A 80 -3.97 -2.29 -13.88
C ALA A 80 -2.60 -1.98 -13.25
N VAL A 81 -2.16 -0.75 -13.44
CA VAL A 81 -1.05 -0.13 -12.71
C VAL A 81 -1.64 0.91 -11.77
N VAL A 82 -1.24 0.89 -10.51
CA VAL A 82 -1.69 1.85 -9.49
C VAL A 82 -0.48 2.55 -8.92
N HIS A 83 -0.44 3.87 -8.99
CA HIS A 83 0.65 4.67 -8.41
C HIS A 83 0.16 6.04 -7.97
N ASN A 84 0.99 6.76 -7.23
CA ASN A 84 0.72 8.13 -6.81
C ASN A 84 1.66 9.14 -7.45
N HIS A 85 1.20 10.36 -7.60
CA HIS A 85 2.06 11.53 -7.79
C HIS A 85 2.20 12.25 -6.45
N THR A 86 3.38 12.81 -6.19
CA THR A 86 3.73 13.28 -4.84
C THR A 86 3.58 14.80 -4.71
N GLN A 87 3.13 15.28 -3.55
CA GLN A 87 3.10 16.72 -3.25
C GLN A 87 4.51 17.33 -3.31
N LYS A 88 5.54 16.56 -2.95
CA LYS A 88 6.94 16.95 -3.11
C LYS A 88 7.31 17.26 -4.56
N ASN A 89 6.76 16.54 -5.55
CA ASN A 89 7.02 16.86 -6.95
C ASN A 89 6.49 18.25 -7.32
N VAL A 90 5.28 18.61 -6.85
CA VAL A 90 4.69 19.96 -7.00
C VAL A 90 5.57 21.02 -6.31
N ASP A 91 6.03 20.74 -5.10
CA ASP A 91 6.83 21.68 -4.31
C ASP A 91 8.20 22.01 -4.90
N MET A 92 8.75 21.13 -5.72
CA MET A 92 10.02 21.32 -6.41
C MET A 92 9.89 22.22 -7.67
N GLN A 93 8.67 22.53 -8.13
CA GLN A 93 8.43 23.34 -9.32
C GLN A 93 8.29 24.83 -9.02
N PHE A 94 8.75 25.66 -9.95
CA PHE A 94 8.59 27.12 -9.86
C PHE A 94 7.12 27.55 -9.95
N ASP A 95 6.37 26.98 -10.90
CA ASP A 95 4.94 27.19 -11.05
C ASP A 95 4.17 26.03 -10.42
N LYS A 96 3.89 26.16 -9.11
CA LYS A 96 3.16 25.15 -8.34
C LYS A 96 1.73 24.94 -8.82
N SER A 97 1.08 25.97 -9.35
CA SER A 97 -0.31 25.85 -9.81
C SER A 97 -0.40 24.99 -11.06
N THR A 98 0.49 25.25 -12.03
CA THR A 98 0.60 24.42 -13.24
C THR A 98 1.04 23.00 -12.89
N ALA A 99 2.04 22.86 -12.01
CA ALA A 99 2.49 21.55 -11.54
C ALA A 99 1.34 20.75 -10.90
N GLN A 100 0.57 21.34 -9.98
CA GLN A 100 -0.58 20.70 -9.36
C GLN A 100 -1.66 20.24 -10.37
N ALA A 101 -1.83 20.96 -11.48
CA ALA A 101 -2.75 20.57 -12.53
C ALA A 101 -2.19 19.42 -13.38
N MET A 102 -0.88 19.42 -13.65
CA MET A 102 -0.21 18.35 -14.40
C MET A 102 -0.13 17.04 -13.62
N GLU A 103 0.09 17.07 -12.30
CA GLU A 103 0.14 15.86 -11.45
C GLU A 103 -1.23 15.16 -11.29
N GLN A 104 -2.29 15.69 -11.91
CA GLN A 104 -3.57 14.97 -12.02
C GLN A 104 -3.59 14.04 -13.23
N LEU A 105 -2.63 14.17 -14.15
CA LEU A 105 -2.53 13.43 -15.41
C LEU A 105 -1.28 12.54 -15.40
N PRO A 106 -1.30 11.36 -16.07
CA PRO A 106 -0.07 10.61 -16.26
C PRO A 106 0.92 11.41 -17.11
N SER A 107 2.18 11.40 -16.68
CA SER A 107 3.24 12.19 -17.29
C SER A 107 3.54 11.76 -18.73
N SER A 108 3.85 12.74 -19.59
CA SER A 108 4.37 12.51 -20.95
C SER A 108 5.47 13.53 -21.31
N ARG A 109 6.43 13.11 -22.15
CA ARG A 109 7.82 13.60 -22.34
C ARG A 109 8.11 15.12 -22.47
N PRO A 110 9.41 15.52 -22.31
CA PRO A 110 10.55 14.72 -21.85
C PRO A 110 10.98 15.10 -20.43
N HIS A 111 10.96 14.13 -19.51
CA HIS A 111 11.91 14.10 -18.39
C HIS A 111 12.94 13.00 -18.71
N ASP A 112 14.20 13.25 -18.34
CA ASP A 112 15.39 12.38 -18.39
C ASP A 112 15.21 10.95 -18.97
N LYS A 113 16.04 10.53 -19.93
CA LYS A 113 16.08 9.13 -20.42
C LYS A 113 16.28 8.11 -19.28
N ASN A 114 16.87 8.54 -18.16
CA ASN A 114 17.06 7.71 -16.97
C ASN A 114 15.83 7.66 -16.04
N ASN A 115 14.81 8.50 -16.27
CA ASN A 115 13.53 8.51 -15.55
C ASN A 115 12.36 8.61 -16.53
N PRO A 116 11.89 7.48 -17.09
CA PRO A 116 10.83 7.47 -18.09
C PRO A 116 9.52 8.00 -17.50
N ALA A 117 8.77 8.78 -18.29
CA ALA A 117 7.43 9.22 -17.93
C ALA A 117 6.45 8.02 -17.89
N ASP A 118 5.29 8.21 -17.29
CA ASP A 118 4.26 7.16 -17.11
C ASP A 118 3.92 6.48 -18.44
N TRP A 119 3.66 7.27 -19.48
CA TRP A 119 3.34 6.72 -20.80
C TRP A 119 4.53 6.11 -21.54
N ASP A 120 5.77 6.52 -21.22
CA ASP A 120 6.96 5.87 -21.74
C ASP A 120 7.18 4.48 -21.13
N ALA A 121 6.99 4.39 -19.81
CA ALA A 121 7.05 3.13 -19.08
C ALA A 121 5.92 2.19 -19.54
N ALA A 122 4.71 2.71 -19.70
CA ALA A 122 3.56 1.97 -20.20
C ALA A 122 3.77 1.46 -21.63
N GLN A 123 4.30 2.29 -22.54
CA GLN A 123 4.59 1.86 -23.92
C GLN A 123 5.65 0.78 -23.98
N THR A 124 6.68 0.86 -23.12
CA THR A 124 7.72 -0.16 -23.00
C THR A 124 7.16 -1.46 -22.42
N ALA A 125 6.29 -1.38 -21.43
CA ALA A 125 5.71 -2.54 -20.76
C ALA A 125 4.62 -3.21 -21.59
N PHE A 126 3.66 -2.46 -22.14
CA PHE A 126 2.38 -3.00 -22.62
C PHE A 126 2.19 -2.94 -24.13
N GLY A 127 3.07 -2.25 -24.88
CA GLY A 127 2.99 -2.23 -26.34
C GLY A 127 1.65 -1.67 -26.83
N ASP A 128 0.92 -2.46 -27.61
CA ASP A 128 -0.38 -2.09 -28.19
C ASP A 128 -1.58 -2.67 -27.44
N ARG A 129 -1.39 -3.16 -26.20
CA ARG A 129 -2.48 -3.67 -25.37
C ARG A 129 -3.56 -2.61 -25.14
N THR A 130 -4.80 -3.08 -25.04
CA THR A 130 -5.97 -2.23 -24.83
C THR A 130 -6.73 -2.57 -23.55
N ASP A 131 -6.26 -3.54 -22.78
CA ASP A 131 -6.91 -4.06 -21.56
C ASP A 131 -6.24 -3.58 -20.26
N VAL A 132 -5.30 -2.63 -20.36
CA VAL A 132 -4.58 -2.07 -19.20
C VAL A 132 -5.12 -0.68 -18.87
N ALA A 133 -5.30 -0.39 -17.59
CA ALA A 133 -5.58 0.94 -17.08
C ALA A 133 -4.53 1.40 -16.07
N TYR A 134 -4.25 2.69 -16.05
CA TYR A 134 -3.50 3.35 -14.99
C TYR A 134 -4.48 3.99 -14.00
N TYR A 135 -4.24 3.77 -12.72
CA TYR A 135 -4.96 4.40 -11.63
C TYR A 135 -3.99 5.30 -10.89
N LEU A 136 -4.21 6.60 -11.02
CA LEU A 136 -3.33 7.62 -10.49
C LEU A 136 -3.97 8.27 -9.26
N LEU A 137 -3.29 8.17 -8.12
CA LEU A 137 -3.60 8.95 -6.92
C LEU A 137 -2.86 10.28 -7.00
N ASP A 138 -3.58 11.38 -7.20
CA ASP A 138 -2.96 12.70 -7.31
C ASP A 138 -2.47 13.24 -5.94
N PRO A 139 -1.71 14.36 -5.89
CA PRO A 139 -1.22 14.91 -4.62
C PRO A 139 -2.31 15.41 -3.64
N LYS A 140 -3.59 15.34 -4.00
CA LYS A 140 -4.74 15.66 -3.14
C LYS A 140 -5.56 14.42 -2.81
N ASP A 141 -4.96 13.24 -2.97
CA ASP A 141 -5.54 11.94 -2.71
C ASP A 141 -6.81 11.67 -3.52
N LYS A 142 -6.87 12.20 -4.75
CA LYS A 142 -7.98 11.93 -5.66
C LYS A 142 -7.54 10.93 -6.72
N LEU A 143 -8.17 9.75 -6.66
CA LEU A 143 -7.93 8.68 -7.60
C LEU A 143 -8.62 8.92 -8.95
N ARG A 144 -7.91 8.65 -10.05
CA ARG A 144 -8.41 8.74 -11.42
C ARG A 144 -7.99 7.54 -12.25
N ARG A 145 -8.84 7.12 -13.19
CA ARG A 145 -8.54 6.06 -14.15
C ARG A 145 -8.19 6.62 -15.52
N TYR A 146 -7.08 6.13 -16.06
CA TYR A 146 -6.56 6.44 -17.39
C TYR A 146 -6.40 5.15 -18.18
N ASP A 147 -7.34 4.87 -19.07
CA ASP A 147 -7.26 3.67 -19.91
C ASP A 147 -6.09 3.81 -20.90
N TYR A 148 -5.19 2.82 -20.94
CA TYR A 148 -3.97 2.87 -21.75
C TYR A 148 -4.28 2.88 -23.26
N ALA A 149 -5.43 2.32 -23.66
CA ALA A 149 -5.97 2.42 -25.01
C ALA A 149 -6.21 3.89 -25.44
N ASP A 150 -6.41 4.80 -24.49
CA ASP A 150 -6.65 6.23 -24.72
C ASP A 150 -5.39 7.10 -24.54
N ARG A 151 -4.20 6.49 -24.38
CA ARG A 151 -2.95 7.21 -24.03
C ARG A 151 -2.63 8.40 -24.95
N GLU A 152 -2.88 8.31 -26.25
CA GLU A 152 -2.58 9.40 -27.19
C GLU A 152 -3.39 10.66 -26.86
N HIS A 153 -4.64 10.49 -26.41
CA HIS A 153 -5.45 11.61 -25.94
C HIS A 153 -4.83 12.26 -24.69
N TRP A 154 -4.40 11.44 -23.72
CA TRP A 154 -3.80 11.94 -22.49
C TRP A 154 -2.41 12.56 -22.70
N ILE A 155 -1.64 12.07 -23.66
CA ILE A 155 -0.36 12.66 -24.10
C ILE A 155 -0.58 14.06 -24.69
N ASP A 156 -1.61 14.21 -25.53
CA ASP A 156 -1.99 15.52 -26.07
C ASP A 156 -2.44 16.49 -24.97
N GLU A 157 -3.09 15.99 -23.93
CA GLU A 157 -3.59 16.78 -22.80
C GLU A 157 -2.46 17.41 -21.97
N VAL A 158 -1.37 16.69 -21.73
CA VAL A 158 -0.22 17.22 -20.96
C VAL A 158 0.81 17.98 -21.81
N ARG A 159 0.63 18.05 -23.13
CA ARG A 159 1.54 18.78 -24.03
C ARG A 159 1.68 20.26 -23.61
N PRO A 160 2.90 20.85 -23.64
CA PRO A 160 3.12 22.25 -23.33
C PRO A 160 2.20 23.19 -24.13
N ALA A 161 1.81 24.28 -23.48
CA ALA A 161 1.01 25.32 -24.11
C ALA A 161 1.71 25.86 -25.37
N ASN A 162 0.98 25.93 -26.47
CA ASN A 162 1.46 26.64 -27.65
C ASN A 162 1.43 28.17 -27.43
N ALA A 163 2.05 28.94 -28.33
CA ALA A 163 2.15 30.40 -28.18
C ALA A 163 0.78 31.10 -28.06
N PHE A 164 -0.26 30.55 -28.68
CA PHE A 164 -1.62 31.08 -28.60
C PHE A 164 -2.28 30.81 -27.25
N GLU A 165 -2.12 29.60 -26.71
CA GLU A 165 -2.58 29.23 -25.36
C GLU A 165 -1.84 30.05 -24.29
N ALA A 166 -0.51 30.19 -24.41
CA ALA A 166 0.28 31.04 -23.54
C ALA A 166 -0.19 32.51 -23.57
N GLY A 167 -0.52 33.03 -24.76
CA GLY A 167 -1.05 34.39 -24.93
C GLY A 167 -2.44 34.62 -24.32
N ARG A 168 -3.19 33.56 -23.99
CA ARG A 168 -4.50 33.63 -23.33
C ARG A 168 -4.46 33.35 -21.83
N GLY A 169 -3.26 33.26 -21.24
CA GLY A 169 -3.09 32.98 -19.81
C GLY A 169 -2.80 31.51 -19.49
N GLY A 170 -2.42 30.69 -20.48
CA GLY A 170 -2.00 29.30 -20.29
C GLY A 170 -2.99 28.26 -20.83
N LYS A 171 -2.59 26.99 -20.79
CA LYS A 171 -3.43 25.85 -21.18
C LYS A 171 -4.23 25.38 -19.97
N ASN A 172 -5.51 25.05 -20.19
CA ASN A 172 -6.32 24.35 -19.19
C ASN A 172 -6.14 22.84 -19.36
N TYR A 173 -5.83 22.14 -18.28
CA TYR A 173 -5.69 20.70 -18.26
C TYR A 173 -7.02 20.02 -17.91
N HIS A 174 -7.34 18.94 -18.62
CA HIS A 174 -8.55 18.16 -18.46
C HIS A 174 -8.25 16.72 -18.01
N PRO A 175 -8.06 16.50 -16.69
CA PRO A 175 -7.84 15.16 -16.16
C PRO A 175 -9.11 14.30 -16.25
N ALA A 176 -8.93 12.99 -16.11
CA ALA A 176 -10.07 12.08 -15.99
C ALA A 176 -10.90 12.40 -14.73
N PRO A 177 -12.19 12.00 -14.69
CA PRO A 177 -13.04 12.22 -13.54
C PRO A 177 -12.51 11.56 -12.26
N GLU A 178 -12.74 12.22 -11.13
CA GLU A 178 -12.46 11.66 -9.80
C GLU A 178 -13.28 10.40 -9.54
N MET A 179 -12.62 9.41 -8.97
CA MET A 179 -13.23 8.16 -8.55
C MET A 179 -13.46 8.19 -7.04
N ASP A 180 -14.59 7.63 -6.61
CA ASP A 180 -14.80 7.37 -5.20
C ASP A 180 -13.94 6.17 -4.76
N MET A 181 -13.06 6.40 -3.78
CA MET A 181 -12.22 5.37 -3.17
C MET A 181 -12.92 4.59 -2.06
N GLN A 182 -14.15 5.00 -1.68
CA GLN A 182 -14.94 4.22 -0.74
C GLN A 182 -15.21 2.83 -1.32
N PRO A 183 -15.14 1.78 -0.48
CA PRO A 183 -15.52 0.44 -0.92
C PRO A 183 -16.94 0.49 -1.49
N SER A 184 -17.11 -0.03 -2.71
CA SER A 184 -18.42 -0.08 -3.34
C SER A 184 -19.40 -0.82 -2.43
N GLN A 185 -20.39 -0.11 -1.87
CA GLN A 185 -21.52 -0.70 -1.17
C GLN A 185 -22.46 -1.36 -2.20
N LYS A 186 -22.00 -2.43 -2.84
CA LYS A 186 -22.88 -3.25 -3.66
C LYS A 186 -23.86 -3.94 -2.69
N PRO A 187 -25.19 -3.93 -2.95
CA PRO A 187 -26.10 -4.80 -2.21
C PRO A 187 -25.59 -6.22 -2.36
N ALA A 188 -25.28 -6.87 -1.24
CA ALA A 188 -24.93 -8.28 -1.22
C ALA A 188 -26.10 -9.07 -1.84
N ALA A 189 -25.98 -9.43 -3.12
CA ALA A 189 -26.72 -10.57 -3.63
C ALA A 189 -26.25 -11.79 -2.84
N PRO A 190 -27.17 -12.67 -2.42
CA PRO A 190 -26.91 -13.63 -1.36
C PRO A 190 -25.83 -14.61 -1.82
N SER A 191 -24.63 -14.46 -1.28
CA SER A 191 -23.72 -15.59 -1.16
C SER A 191 -24.46 -16.59 -0.30
N THR A 192 -24.96 -17.66 -0.93
CA THR A 192 -25.48 -18.83 -0.23
C THR A 192 -24.35 -19.36 0.63
N THR A 193 -24.36 -18.94 1.90
CA THR A 193 -23.69 -19.60 3.00
C THR A 193 -24.04 -21.09 2.89
N PRO A 194 -23.08 -22.00 2.64
CA PRO A 194 -23.28 -23.36 3.10
C PRO A 194 -23.41 -23.24 4.62
N ALA A 195 -24.55 -23.69 5.15
CA ALA A 195 -24.84 -23.71 6.58
C ALA A 195 -23.61 -24.14 7.39
N PRO A 196 -23.39 -23.57 8.60
CA PRO A 196 -22.28 -23.97 9.43
C PRO A 196 -22.51 -25.43 9.84
N THR A 197 -21.72 -26.34 9.30
CA THR A 197 -21.58 -27.66 9.89
C THR A 197 -21.01 -27.45 11.30
N PRO A 198 -21.69 -27.90 12.37
CA PRO A 198 -21.09 -27.89 13.69
C PRO A 198 -20.01 -28.97 13.70
N GLY A 199 -18.75 -28.54 13.65
CA GLY A 199 -17.61 -29.44 13.57
C GLY A 199 -16.32 -28.75 13.99
N SER A 200 -16.05 -28.83 15.29
CA SER A 200 -14.75 -28.62 15.95
C SER A 200 -14.37 -27.19 16.37
N ALA A 201 -14.86 -26.84 17.56
CA ALA A 201 -14.15 -26.15 18.65
C ALA A 201 -13.41 -24.84 18.34
N ASP A 202 -14.07 -23.73 18.70
CA ASP A 202 -13.65 -22.87 19.80
C ASP A 202 -12.16 -23.00 20.19
N ALA A 203 -11.29 -22.31 19.44
CA ALA A 203 -9.95 -22.00 19.89
C ALA A 203 -9.76 -20.49 19.73
N ALA A 204 -9.61 -19.80 20.85
CA ALA A 204 -9.16 -18.41 20.85
C ALA A 204 -7.88 -18.30 19.98
N PRO A 205 -7.71 -17.21 19.21
CA PRO A 205 -6.50 -17.00 18.42
C PRO A 205 -5.28 -17.09 19.33
N SER A 206 -4.44 -18.09 19.08
CA SER A 206 -3.28 -18.41 19.92
C SER A 206 -2.01 -18.14 19.12
N LEU A 207 -1.11 -17.34 19.69
CA LEU A 207 0.21 -17.09 19.12
C LEU A 207 1.05 -18.37 19.24
N SER A 208 1.49 -18.92 18.11
CA SER A 208 2.22 -20.19 18.06
C SER A 208 3.72 -20.01 17.79
N ASP A 209 4.11 -18.92 17.14
CA ASP A 209 5.51 -18.56 16.91
C ASP A 209 6.18 -18.11 18.23
N PRO A 210 7.27 -18.74 18.70
CA PRO A 210 8.00 -18.34 19.89
C PRO A 210 8.47 -16.87 19.88
N ARG A 211 8.75 -16.30 18.70
CA ARG A 211 9.07 -14.87 18.55
C ARG A 211 7.84 -14.02 18.82
N ALA A 212 6.67 -14.38 18.27
CA ALA A 212 5.44 -13.63 18.51
C ALA A 212 5.01 -13.67 19.98
N VAL A 213 5.12 -14.82 20.64
CA VAL A 213 4.84 -14.98 22.07
C VAL A 213 5.75 -14.06 22.89
N ARG A 214 7.06 -14.10 22.62
CA ARG A 214 8.04 -13.28 23.34
C ARG A 214 7.81 -11.78 23.14
N LEU A 215 7.52 -11.33 21.91
CA LEU A 215 7.22 -9.93 21.62
C LEU A 215 5.92 -9.46 22.27
N HIS A 216 4.92 -10.34 22.39
CA HIS A 216 3.69 -10.06 23.13
C HIS A 216 3.95 -9.89 24.64
N ASP A 217 4.79 -10.72 25.24
CA ASP A 217 5.13 -10.58 26.66
C ASP A 217 5.97 -9.32 26.92
N GLN A 218 6.94 -9.03 26.03
CA GLN A 218 7.72 -7.81 26.11
C GLN A 218 6.88 -6.54 25.88
N SER A 219 5.86 -6.60 25.01
CA SER A 219 4.97 -5.46 24.79
C SER A 219 4.12 -5.17 26.02
N ASN A 220 3.57 -6.20 26.68
CA ASN A 220 2.86 -6.04 27.95
C ASN A 220 3.73 -5.38 29.02
N ALA A 221 4.96 -5.87 29.20
CA ALA A 221 5.90 -5.31 30.17
C ALA A 221 6.29 -3.85 29.85
N ALA A 222 6.60 -3.55 28.59
CA ALA A 222 7.03 -2.23 28.16
C ALA A 222 5.90 -1.18 28.25
N VAL A 223 4.67 -1.56 27.87
CA VAL A 223 3.50 -0.67 28.00
C VAL A 223 3.16 -0.44 29.48
N ALA A 224 3.18 -1.49 30.31
CA ALA A 224 2.95 -1.33 31.75
C ALA A 224 3.99 -0.39 32.39
N GLN A 225 5.26 -0.50 32.00
CA GLN A 225 6.32 0.40 32.48
C GLN A 225 6.11 1.85 31.99
N MET A 226 5.76 2.02 30.72
CA MET A 226 5.47 3.33 30.13
C MET A 226 4.30 4.01 30.86
N GLU A 227 3.18 3.31 31.05
CA GLU A 227 1.99 3.83 31.71
C GLU A 227 2.22 4.11 33.20
N ALA A 228 2.94 3.25 33.90
CA ALA A 228 3.36 3.50 35.28
C ALA A 228 4.21 4.78 35.38
N GLY A 229 5.10 5.03 34.42
CA GLY A 229 5.88 6.27 34.32
C GLY A 229 5.02 7.53 34.06
N LEU A 230 3.81 7.36 33.54
CA LEU A 230 2.81 8.41 33.31
C LEU A 230 1.76 8.51 34.42
N GLY A 231 1.82 7.64 35.44
CA GLY A 231 0.83 7.58 36.52
C GLY A 231 -0.51 6.97 36.09
N VAL A 232 -0.54 6.20 35.00
CA VAL A 232 -1.73 5.52 34.49
C VAL A 232 -1.77 4.09 35.03
N ALA A 233 -2.91 3.69 35.58
CA ALA A 233 -3.14 2.31 36.03
C ALA A 233 -3.53 1.41 34.85
N TRP A 234 -3.03 0.17 34.86
CA TRP A 234 -3.35 -0.84 33.85
C TRP A 234 -4.85 -1.09 33.75
N ASN A 235 -5.39 -1.05 32.54
CA ASN A 235 -6.80 -1.24 32.23
C ASN A 235 -7.00 -1.88 30.85
N GLY A 236 -8.25 -2.06 30.41
CA GLY A 236 -8.54 -2.72 29.12
C GLY A 236 -7.99 -1.99 27.89
N ASN A 237 -7.72 -0.68 27.94
CA ASN A 237 -7.02 0.02 26.87
C ASN A 237 -5.51 -0.26 26.89
N SER A 238 -4.92 -0.47 28.07
CA SER A 238 -3.53 -0.90 28.21
C SER A 238 -3.29 -2.24 27.53
N GLU A 239 -4.23 -3.19 27.68
CA GLU A 239 -4.19 -4.50 27.03
C GLU A 239 -4.26 -4.38 25.51
N ARG A 240 -5.15 -3.51 24.99
CA ARG A 240 -5.27 -3.25 23.54
C ARG A 240 -4.00 -2.61 22.97
N VAL A 241 -3.45 -1.61 23.67
CA VAL A 241 -2.19 -0.96 23.28
C VAL A 241 -1.04 -1.98 23.28
N ALA A 242 -0.91 -2.82 24.31
CA ALA A 242 0.13 -3.83 24.39
C ALA A 242 0.00 -4.90 23.29
N ALA A 243 -1.21 -5.37 22.99
CA ALA A 243 -1.44 -6.30 21.89
C ALA A 243 -1.10 -5.68 20.53
N CYS A 244 -1.46 -4.41 20.31
CA CYS A 244 -1.13 -3.66 19.11
C CYS A 244 0.38 -3.45 18.95
N VAL A 245 1.09 -3.12 20.04
CA VAL A 245 2.56 -2.98 20.05
C VAL A 245 3.24 -4.31 19.73
N GLY A 246 2.78 -5.42 20.31
CA GLY A 246 3.33 -6.75 20.02
C GLY A 246 3.16 -7.15 18.56
N ARG A 247 1.97 -6.91 17.98
CA ARG A 247 1.70 -7.07 16.54
C ARG A 247 2.64 -6.22 15.69
N LEU A 248 2.78 -4.94 16.02
CA LEU A 248 3.61 -4.00 15.27
C LEU A 248 5.09 -4.42 15.29
N ALA A 249 5.61 -4.81 16.46
CA ALA A 249 6.97 -5.33 16.59
C ALA A 249 7.18 -6.61 15.76
N TYR A 250 6.19 -7.51 15.73
CA TYR A 250 6.26 -8.73 14.92
C TYR A 250 6.30 -8.42 13.42
N GLN A 251 5.41 -7.56 12.96
CA GLN A 251 5.31 -7.11 11.56
C GLN A 251 6.58 -6.40 11.08
N HIS A 252 7.22 -5.61 11.93
CA HIS A 252 8.46 -4.90 11.62
C HIS A 252 9.73 -5.76 11.73
N GLY A 253 9.61 -7.06 11.98
CA GLY A 253 10.78 -7.94 12.01
C GLY A 253 11.65 -7.80 13.28
N PHE A 254 11.13 -7.22 14.37
CA PHE A 254 11.90 -7.11 15.62
C PHE A 254 12.08 -8.47 16.30
N ASP A 255 13.27 -8.76 16.79
CA ASP A 255 13.58 -9.92 17.62
C ASP A 255 13.20 -9.67 19.09
N ASP A 256 13.37 -8.42 19.53
CA ASP A 256 13.07 -7.92 20.88
C ASP A 256 12.57 -6.46 20.85
N ILE A 257 11.76 -6.08 21.84
CA ILE A 257 11.36 -4.70 22.13
C ILE A 257 12.35 -4.09 23.13
N VAL A 258 12.89 -2.92 22.77
CA VAL A 258 13.83 -2.15 23.60
C VAL A 258 13.09 -1.10 24.43
N ALA A 259 12.18 -0.36 23.81
CA ALA A 259 11.44 0.72 24.46
C ALA A 259 10.11 0.98 23.77
N VAL A 260 9.13 1.39 24.57
CA VAL A 260 7.83 1.91 24.12
C VAL A 260 7.62 3.25 24.81
N ALA A 261 7.29 4.28 24.05
CA ALA A 261 7.05 5.61 24.60
C ALA A 261 6.06 6.41 23.74
N PRO A 262 5.28 7.32 24.32
CA PRO A 262 4.55 8.31 23.54
C PRO A 262 5.51 9.24 22.81
N ASN A 263 5.09 9.77 21.66
CA ASN A 263 5.82 10.86 21.02
C ASN A 263 5.79 12.12 21.88
N ARG A 264 6.83 12.95 21.73
CA ARG A 264 6.79 14.35 22.18
C ARG A 264 6.03 15.19 21.16
N ALA A 265 5.52 16.34 21.61
CA ALA A 265 4.91 17.31 20.71
C ALA A 265 5.91 17.76 19.64
N THR A 266 5.46 17.79 18.39
CA THR A 266 6.15 18.33 17.21
C THR A 266 5.23 19.36 16.53
N ALA A 267 5.65 19.89 15.38
CA ALA A 267 4.79 20.77 14.57
C ALA A 267 3.55 20.04 14.04
N ASP A 268 3.69 18.73 13.79
CA ASP A 268 2.69 17.92 13.07
C ASP A 268 1.89 17.01 14.01
N HIS A 269 2.37 16.76 15.23
CA HIS A 269 1.73 15.86 16.19
C HIS A 269 1.75 16.41 17.61
N ALA A 270 0.62 16.30 18.30
CA ALA A 270 0.52 16.56 19.72
C ALA A 270 1.32 15.53 20.54
N ALA A 271 1.72 15.88 21.76
CA ALA A 271 2.36 14.92 22.66
C ALA A 271 1.41 13.77 22.99
N GLY A 272 1.87 12.53 22.85
CA GLY A 272 1.07 11.32 23.11
C GLY A 272 0.10 10.93 21.99
N GLU A 273 0.11 11.61 20.85
CA GLU A 273 -0.69 11.25 19.68
C GLU A 273 -0.25 9.91 19.04
N LEU A 274 1.03 9.59 19.16
CA LEU A 274 1.65 8.38 18.63
C LEU A 274 2.33 7.58 19.75
N ILE A 275 2.25 6.25 19.65
CA ILE A 275 3.08 5.32 20.40
C ILE A 275 4.27 4.93 19.51
N CYS A 276 5.48 5.23 19.99
CA CYS A 276 6.74 4.88 19.36
C CYS A 276 7.30 3.60 19.99
N VAL A 277 7.67 2.65 19.15
CA VAL A 277 8.29 1.37 19.54
C VAL A 277 9.69 1.32 18.96
N GLN A 278 10.68 1.10 19.82
CA GLN A 278 12.05 0.80 19.42
C GLN A 278 12.28 -0.69 19.65
N GLY A 279 12.70 -1.39 18.60
CA GLY A 279 13.09 -2.80 18.67
C GLY A 279 14.57 -3.02 18.39
N ARG A 280 14.95 -4.29 18.40
CA ARG A 280 16.16 -4.81 17.74
C ARG A 280 15.74 -5.79 16.68
N SER A 281 16.44 -5.80 15.57
CA SER A 281 16.30 -6.76 14.48
C SER A 281 17.70 -7.07 13.93
N THR A 282 17.77 -7.99 12.98
CA THR A 282 19.00 -8.27 12.22
C THR A 282 19.41 -7.11 11.29
N SER A 283 18.53 -6.13 11.05
CA SER A 283 18.86 -4.97 10.22
C SER A 283 19.75 -3.97 10.96
N PRO A 284 20.90 -3.56 10.38
CA PRO A 284 21.77 -2.55 10.96
C PRO A 284 21.22 -1.12 10.80
N ASP A 285 20.12 -0.93 10.05
CA ASP A 285 19.49 0.38 9.86
C ASP A 285 18.73 0.80 11.14
N PRO A 286 19.07 1.95 11.76
CA PRO A 286 18.36 2.43 12.95
C PRO A 286 16.87 2.73 12.70
N TYR A 287 16.47 3.05 11.46
CA TYR A 287 15.07 3.30 11.11
C TYR A 287 14.26 2.01 10.97
N ALA A 288 14.87 0.95 10.44
CA ALA A 288 14.28 -0.38 10.38
C ALA A 288 14.02 -0.99 11.78
N ASN A 289 14.61 -0.42 12.83
CA ASN A 289 14.42 -0.82 14.23
C ASN A 289 13.38 0.06 14.96
N ARG A 290 12.58 0.84 14.23
CA ARG A 290 11.56 1.73 14.78
C ARG A 290 10.21 1.48 14.13
N ALA A 291 9.17 1.51 14.95
CA ALA A 291 7.79 1.46 14.49
C ALA A 291 6.95 2.49 15.26
N VAL A 292 5.86 2.95 14.65
CA VAL A 292 4.95 3.93 15.24
C VAL A 292 3.51 3.56 14.93
N VAL A 293 2.62 3.75 15.90
CA VAL A 293 1.17 3.59 15.72
C VAL A 293 0.44 4.75 16.38
N ALA A 294 -0.71 5.15 15.86
CA ALA A 294 -1.52 6.17 16.51
C ALA A 294 -2.07 5.63 17.85
N THR A 295 -2.02 6.44 18.90
CA THR A 295 -2.54 6.04 20.23
C THR A 295 -4.04 5.69 20.14
N ALA A 296 -4.81 6.46 19.35
CA ALA A 296 -6.23 6.20 19.12
C ALA A 296 -6.49 4.85 18.43
N GLU A 297 -5.70 4.49 17.42
CA GLU A 297 -5.79 3.20 16.73
C GLU A 297 -5.44 2.04 17.68
N ALA A 298 -4.34 2.19 18.44
CA ALA A 298 -3.89 1.18 19.39
C ALA A 298 -4.91 0.92 20.51
N MET A 299 -5.66 1.95 20.93
CA MET A 299 -6.73 1.82 21.92
C MET A 299 -8.04 1.28 21.34
N ALA A 300 -8.31 1.51 20.05
CA ALA A 300 -9.55 1.08 19.39
C ALA A 300 -9.47 -0.37 18.89
N THR A 301 -8.28 -0.88 18.60
CA THR A 301 -8.09 -2.24 18.07
C THR A 301 -8.28 -3.28 19.19
N PRO A 302 -9.24 -4.23 19.09
CA PRO A 302 -9.39 -5.32 20.04
C PRO A 302 -8.13 -6.21 20.15
N VAL A 303 -7.91 -6.80 21.32
CA VAL A 303 -6.76 -7.68 21.59
C VAL A 303 -6.76 -8.88 20.64
N GLU A 304 -7.93 -9.51 20.49
CA GLU A 304 -8.13 -10.70 19.66
C GLU A 304 -7.91 -10.40 18.18
N GLU A 305 -8.19 -9.17 17.75
CA GLU A 305 -7.90 -8.72 16.38
C GLU A 305 -6.41 -8.58 16.14
N SER A 306 -5.67 -7.96 17.06
CA SER A 306 -4.21 -7.87 16.97
C SER A 306 -3.53 -9.25 16.97
N GLN A 307 -4.04 -10.18 17.77
CA GLN A 307 -3.56 -11.57 17.81
C GLN A 307 -3.87 -12.32 16.50
N ARG A 308 -5.08 -12.19 15.95
CA ARG A 308 -5.45 -12.80 14.65
C ARG A 308 -4.58 -12.28 13.50
N LEU A 309 -4.31 -10.98 13.46
CA LEU A 309 -3.42 -10.39 12.45
C LEU A 309 -2.00 -10.93 12.58
N THR A 310 -1.48 -11.06 13.80
CA THR A 310 -0.16 -11.66 14.07
C THR A 310 -0.12 -13.13 13.64
N GLN A 311 -1.17 -13.91 13.92
CA GLN A 311 -1.29 -15.30 13.50
C GLN A 311 -1.36 -15.43 11.96
N SER A 312 -2.02 -14.48 11.29
CA SER A 312 -2.09 -14.45 9.82
C SER A 312 -0.70 -14.23 9.21
N LEU A 313 0.10 -13.33 9.79
CA LEU A 313 1.51 -13.13 9.41
C LEU A 313 2.36 -14.37 9.66
N GLN A 314 2.17 -15.07 10.79
CA GLN A 314 2.86 -16.35 11.08
C GLN A 314 2.57 -17.39 9.99
N ASN A 315 1.30 -17.54 9.60
CA ASN A 315 0.89 -18.49 8.57
C ASN A 315 1.48 -18.16 7.20
N GLU A 316 1.61 -16.87 6.88
CA GLU A 316 2.25 -16.41 5.65
C GLU A 316 3.75 -16.76 5.62
N ILE A 317 4.47 -16.46 6.71
CA ILE A 317 5.91 -16.76 6.84
C ILE A 317 6.16 -18.28 6.81
N ALA A 318 5.30 -19.06 7.48
CA ALA A 318 5.40 -20.53 7.47
C ALA A 318 5.19 -21.11 6.07
N ARG A 319 4.28 -20.54 5.27
CA ARG A 319 4.03 -20.95 3.87
C ARG A 319 5.18 -20.60 2.93
N GLN A 320 5.97 -19.59 3.26
CA GLN A 320 7.14 -19.15 2.49
C GLN A 320 8.42 -19.93 2.84
N SER A 321 8.42 -20.72 3.92
CA SER A 321 9.57 -21.54 4.32
C SER A 321 9.53 -22.90 3.59
N PRO A 322 10.56 -23.28 2.80
CA PRO A 322 10.59 -24.59 2.16
C PRO A 322 10.67 -25.69 3.24
N ALA A 323 9.72 -26.63 3.23
CA ALA A 323 9.90 -27.87 3.97
C ALA A 323 11.10 -28.63 3.36
N GLU A 324 12.15 -28.85 4.15
CA GLU A 324 13.24 -29.74 3.74
C GLU A 324 12.67 -31.14 3.44
N PRO A 325 12.91 -31.72 2.25
CA PRO A 325 12.53 -33.09 2.00
C PRO A 325 13.43 -34.01 2.84
N SER A 326 12.83 -34.67 3.82
CA SER A 326 13.43 -35.75 4.60
C SER A 326 13.91 -36.85 3.63
N GLN A 327 15.20 -36.84 3.30
CA GLN A 327 15.86 -37.98 2.68
C GLN A 327 16.00 -39.11 3.70
N GLN A 328 15.10 -40.09 3.65
CA GLN A 328 15.49 -41.48 3.91
C GLN A 328 14.47 -42.46 3.36
N ALA A 329 14.64 -42.82 2.08
CA ALA A 329 14.22 -44.10 1.56
C ALA A 329 15.37 -44.69 0.74
N SER A 330 15.69 -45.95 1.05
CA SER A 330 16.57 -46.86 0.33
C SER A 330 18.07 -46.80 0.62
N MET A 331 18.50 -47.61 1.59
CA MET A 331 19.48 -48.65 1.28
C MET A 331 18.91 -50.01 1.70
N SER A 332 18.17 -50.63 0.80
CA SER A 332 18.15 -52.09 0.68
C SER A 332 19.07 -52.47 -0.46
N ARG A 333 20.22 -53.02 -0.13
CA ARG A 333 20.85 -54.19 -0.77
C ARG A 333 22.04 -54.64 0.06
#